data_AF-A0ABD0PEY8-F1
#
_entry.id   AF-A0ABD0PEY8-F1
#
_cell.length_a   1.000
_cell.length_b   1.000
_cell.length_c   1.000
_cell.angle_alpha   90.00
_cell.angle_beta   90.00
_cell.angle_gamma   90.00
#
_symmetry.space_group_name_H-M   'P 1'
#
loop_
_entity.id
_entity.type
_entity.pdbx_description
1 polymer ?
#
loop_
_entity_poly.entity_id
_entity_poly.type
_entity_poly.pdbx_seq_one_letter_code
_entity_poly.pdbx_strand_id
1 'polypeptide(L)' 'DHRFSDEIDKLTGYKTQSILCMAIRNSDGEVIGVVQAINKNPSGTPFTEDDEK' A
#
# COMPACT_ATOMS: atom_id res chain seq x y z
N ASP A 1 4.01 9.50 8.08
CA ASP A 1 4.82 8.31 8.37
C ASP A 1 6.22 8.55 7.82
N HIS A 2 7.28 8.29 8.58
CA HIS A 2 8.67 8.52 8.12
C HIS A 2 9.11 7.52 7.04
N ARG A 3 8.34 6.44 6.85
CA ARG A 3 8.56 5.40 5.83
C ARG A 3 7.92 5.77 4.48
N PHE A 4 7.14 6.84 4.40
CA PHE A 4 6.51 7.30 3.16
C PHE A 4 7.49 8.19 2.38
N SER A 5 7.71 7.86 1.10
CA SER A 5 8.43 8.71 0.16
C SER A 5 7.46 9.34 -0.83
N ASP A 6 7.47 10.67 -0.93
CA ASP A 6 6.65 11.44 -1.86
C ASP A 6 7.32 11.62 -3.24
N GLU A 7 8.46 10.97 -3.47
CA GLU A 7 9.22 11.06 -4.72
C GLU A 7 8.40 10.53 -5.91
N ILE A 8 7.72 9.40 -5.73
CA ILE A 8 6.86 8.80 -6.76
C ILE A 8 5.63 9.67 -7.02
N ASP A 9 5.05 10.25 -5.98
CA ASP A 9 3.94 11.20 -6.10
C ASP A 9 4.35 12.43 -6.93
N LYS A 10 5.54 12.98 -6.66
CA LYS A 10 6.09 14.11 -7.42
C LYS A 10 6.39 13.75 -8.88
N LEU A 11 6.93 12.56 -9.11
CA LEU A 11 7.29 12.09 -10.46
C LEU A 11 6.06 11.80 -11.32
N THR A 12 5.01 11.24 -10.73
CA THR A 12 3.80 10.81 -11.45
C THR A 12 2.70 11.87 -11.45
N GLY A 13 2.79 12.88 -10.58
CA GLY A 13 1.72 13.83 -10.30
C GLY A 13 0.54 13.21 -9.53
N TYR A 14 0.65 11.94 -9.10
CA TYR A 14 -0.36 11.23 -8.35
C TYR A 14 -0.23 11.58 -6.86
N LYS A 15 -1.35 11.84 -6.18
CA LYS A 15 -1.33 12.14 -4.74
C LYS A 15 -1.76 10.92 -3.94
N THR A 16 -0.82 10.32 -3.22
CA THR A 16 -1.07 9.20 -2.33
C THR A 16 -1.68 9.69 -1.01
N GLN A 17 -2.86 9.18 -0.67
CA GLN A 17 -3.64 9.53 0.52
C GLN A 17 -3.73 8.39 1.51
N SER A 18 -3.84 7.16 1.00
CA SER A 18 -3.85 5.93 1.80
C SER A 18 -3.00 4.87 1.13
N ILE A 19 -2.30 4.07 1.95
CA ILE A 19 -1.45 2.96 1.51
C ILE A 19 -1.76 1.75 2.38
N LEU A 20 -1.93 0.58 1.76
CA LEU A 20 -1.97 -0.73 2.40
C LEU A 20 -0.83 -1.59 1.87
N CYS A 21 0.02 -2.10 2.75
CA CYS A 21 1.16 -2.94 2.40
C CYS A 21 1.01 -4.32 3.04
N MET A 22 1.11 -5.39 2.24
CA MET A 22 1.06 -6.76 2.73
C MET A 22 2.21 -7.60 2.16
N ALA A 23 2.86 -8.37 3.02
CA ALA A 23 3.93 -9.27 2.60
C ALA A 23 3.36 -10.52 1.94
N ILE A 24 3.85 -10.86 0.75
CA ILE A 24 3.57 -12.13 0.10
C ILE A 24 4.52 -13.17 0.68
N ARG A 25 3.96 -14.27 1.19
CA ARG A 25 4.72 -15.41 1.71
C ARG A 25 4.59 -16.63 0.80
N ASN A 26 5.67 -17.39 0.63
CA ASN A 26 5.60 -18.72 0.00
C ASN A 26 5.00 -19.76 0.97
N SER A 27 4.88 -21.01 0.51
CA SER A 27 4.40 -22.13 1.32
C SER A 27 5.26 -22.41 2.56
N ASP A 28 6.54 -22.03 2.51
CA ASP A 28 7.51 -22.19 3.60
C ASP A 28 7.46 -21.02 4.60
N GLY A 29 6.58 -20.04 4.38
CA GLY A 29 6.38 -18.87 5.23
C GLY A 29 7.39 -17.73 5.01
N GLU A 30 8.29 -17.87 4.05
CA GLU A 30 9.29 -16.88 3.68
C GLU A 30 8.67 -15.74 2.88
N VAL A 31 9.09 -14.51 3.15
CA VAL A 31 8.61 -13.34 2.42
C VAL A 31 9.30 -13.28 1.06
N ILE A 32 8.53 -13.49 0.00
CA ILE A 32 9.00 -13.46 -1.39
C ILE A 32 8.73 -12.12 -2.08
N GLY A 33 7.93 -11.26 -1.46
CA GLY A 33 7.60 -9.95 -2.00
C GLY A 33 6.64 -9.17 -1.11
N VAL A 34 6.25 -7.99 -1.59
CA VAL A 34 5.27 -7.12 -0.92
C VAL A 34 4.30 -6.62 -1.98
N VAL A 35 3.00 -6.66 -1.68
CA VAL A 35 1.97 -5.94 -2.43
C VAL A 35 1.72 -4.61 -1.74
N GLN A 36 1.63 -3.56 -2.54
CA GLN A 36 1.24 -2.24 -2.10
C GLN A 36 -0.02 -1.80 -2.87
N ALA A 37 -1.09 -1.49 -2.15
CA ALA A 37 -2.27 -0.83 -2.68
C ALA A 37 -2.27 0.64 -2.25
N ILE A 38 -2.63 1.54 -3.15
CA ILE A 38 -2.73 2.98 -2.87
C ILE A 38 -4.13 3.49 -3.22
N ASN A 39 -4.61 4.47 -2.46
CA ASN A 39 -5.85 5.20 -2.72
C ASN A 39 -7.07 4.29 -2.96
N LYS A 40 -7.60 3.70 -1.88
CA LYS A 40 -8.88 2.98 -1.92
C LYS A 40 -9.97 3.81 -2.59
N ASN A 41 -10.76 3.17 -3.44
CA ASN A 41 -11.92 3.77 -4.10
C ASN A 41 -13.19 3.52 -3.25
N PRO A 42 -14.04 4.53 -2.96
CA PRO A 42 -13.92 5.95 -3.30
C PRO A 42 -12.75 6.65 -2.61
N SER A 43 -12.05 7.50 -3.36
CA SER A 43 -10.87 8.24 -2.89
C SER A 43 -11.15 8.96 -1.57
N GLY A 44 -10.17 8.94 -0.66
CA GLY A 44 -10.29 9.54 0.68
C GLY A 44 -10.86 8.58 1.74
N THR A 45 -11.28 7.38 1.35
CA THR A 45 -11.65 6.32 2.31
C THR A 45 -10.38 5.60 2.78
N PRO A 46 -10.17 5.43 4.11
CA PRO A 46 -9.07 4.63 4.61
C PRO A 46 -9.29 3.14 4.32
N PHE A 47 -8.20 2.39 4.23
CA PHE A 47 -8.27 0.93 4.29
C PHE A 47 -8.77 0.50 5.68
N THR A 48 -9.49 -0.62 5.70
CA THR A 48 -10.14 -1.23 6.86
C THR A 48 -9.60 -2.62 7.07
N GLU A 49 -9.85 -3.24 8.23
CA GLU A 49 -9.42 -4.61 8.52
C GLU A 49 -9.94 -5.65 7.50
N ASP A 50 -11.07 -5.39 6.86
CA ASP A 50 -11.58 -6.26 5.80
C ASP A 50 -10.79 -6.16 4.49
N ASP A 51 -10.01 -5.08 4.28
CA ASP A 51 -9.07 -4.99 3.15
C ASP A 51 -7.74 -5.72 3.44
N GLU A 52 -7.49 -6.09 4.71
CA GLU A 52 -6.28 -6.81 5.15
C GLU A 52 -6.44 -8.34 5.11
N LYS A 53 -7.63 -8.84 4.76
CA LYS A 53 -7.99 -10.28 4.76
C LYS A 53 -7.87 -10.93 3.39
#